data_AF-A0A1A8CYQ6-F1
#
_entry.id   AF-A0A1A8CYQ6-F1
#
_cell.length_a   1.000
_cell.length_b   1.000
_cell.length_c   1.000
_cell.angle_alpha   90.00
_cell.angle_beta   90.00
_cell.angle_gamma   90.00
#
_symmetry.space_group_name_H-M   'P 1'
#
loop_
_entity.id
_entity.type
_entity.pdbx_description
1 polymer ?
#
loop_
_entity_poly.entity_id
_entity_poly.type
_entity_poly.pdbx_seq_one_letter_code
_entity_poly.pdbx_strand_id
1 'polypeptide(L)'
;QELRQQQACSCGSTRRRGVLRAPQVTCKAASAVLVKTLRFVKNVPCFRELPEDDQLMLIRSGWAPLLVLGLAQDRVDFDTTETVEPSMLQRILTGVPERQSEAVTGQSRAAVGVSVVDIEAIKAFLKKCWSVDISTKEYAYLKGAVLFNPDLEGLRCLHYIQSLRREAHQALNEHVRLIHRDDTTRFAKLLIALSMLRAISPPVVAQLFFRPVIGTVNIEEVLMEMFYGK
;
A
#
# COMPACT_ATOMS: atom_id res chain seq x y z
N GLN A 1 -45.99 4.66 -13.03
CA GLN A 1 -44.77 3.89 -12.64
C GLN A 1 -43.57 4.78 -12.92
N GLU A 2 -43.18 5.61 -11.96
CA GLU A 2 -41.98 6.45 -12.07
C GLU A 2 -40.79 5.70 -11.48
N LEU A 3 -39.87 5.27 -12.35
CA LEU A 3 -38.54 4.81 -11.96
C LEU A 3 -37.65 6.05 -11.78
N ARG A 4 -37.59 6.59 -10.56
CA ARG A 4 -36.56 7.55 -10.17
C ARG A 4 -35.21 6.83 -10.07
N GLN A 5 -34.45 6.85 -11.17
CA GLN A 5 -33.00 6.63 -11.12
C GLN A 5 -32.38 7.83 -10.39
N GLN A 6 -32.10 7.65 -9.11
CA GLN A 6 -31.26 8.58 -8.34
C GLN A 6 -29.85 8.52 -8.91
N GLN A 7 -29.51 9.52 -9.73
CA GLN A 7 -28.13 9.83 -10.10
C GLN A 7 -27.34 10.07 -8.80
N ALA A 8 -26.44 9.15 -8.47
CA ALA A 8 -25.51 9.32 -7.37
C ALA A 8 -24.58 10.50 -7.69
N CYS A 9 -24.74 11.62 -6.97
CA CYS A 9 -23.82 12.75 -7.06
C CYS A 9 -22.39 12.31 -6.76
N SER A 10 -21.44 12.67 -7.63
CA SER A 10 -20.00 12.40 -7.54
C SER A 10 -19.34 12.95 -6.26
N CYS A 11 -20.03 13.83 -5.52
CA CYS A 11 -19.55 14.37 -4.24
C CYS A 11 -19.75 13.41 -3.05
N GLY A 12 -20.56 12.35 -3.21
CA GLY A 12 -20.85 11.38 -2.15
C GLY A 12 -19.77 10.31 -1.98
N SER A 13 -18.96 10.03 -3.00
CA SER A 13 -17.87 9.04 -2.93
C SER A 13 -16.69 9.55 -2.09
N THR A 14 -16.36 10.85 -2.19
CA THR A 14 -15.26 11.47 -1.44
C THR A 14 -15.53 11.62 0.06
N ARG A 15 -16.79 11.46 0.50
CA ARG A 15 -17.20 11.58 1.91
C ARG A 15 -17.35 10.24 2.63
N ARG A 16 -17.36 9.14 1.89
CA ARG A 16 -17.44 7.81 2.49
C ARG A 16 -16.06 7.43 2.98
N ARG A 17 -15.96 7.21 4.29
CA ARG A 17 -14.73 6.75 4.93
C ARG A 17 -14.94 5.36 5.50
N GLY A 18 -13.91 4.54 5.47
CA GLY A 18 -13.87 3.23 6.06
C GLY A 18 -12.84 3.15 7.16
N VAL A 19 -13.16 2.35 8.17
CA VAL A 19 -12.22 1.90 9.20
C VAL A 19 -12.19 0.37 9.21
N LEU A 20 -11.08 -0.22 9.64
CA LEU A 20 -10.97 -1.67 9.77
C LEU A 20 -11.99 -2.18 10.77
N ARG A 21 -12.71 -3.26 10.43
CA ARG A 21 -13.67 -3.92 11.33
C ARG A 21 -12.97 -4.59 12.51
N ALA A 22 -11.79 -5.17 12.27
CA ALA A 22 -10.97 -5.83 13.29
C ALA A 22 -9.54 -5.27 13.30
N PRO A 23 -9.32 -4.01 13.75
CA PRO A 23 -8.01 -3.35 13.66
C PRO A 23 -6.90 -4.17 14.32
N GLN A 24 -7.15 -4.75 15.50
CA GLN A 24 -6.12 -5.51 16.24
C GLN A 24 -5.59 -6.73 15.46
N VAL A 25 -6.45 -7.42 14.72
CA VAL A 25 -6.08 -8.60 13.94
C VAL A 25 -5.37 -8.18 12.66
N THR A 26 -6.00 -7.28 11.90
CA THR A 26 -5.48 -6.86 10.59
C THR A 26 -4.18 -6.08 10.72
N CYS A 27 -4.06 -5.15 11.68
CA CYS A 27 -2.84 -4.38 11.88
C CYS A 27 -1.69 -5.25 12.39
N LYS A 28 -1.96 -6.27 13.22
CA LYS A 28 -0.95 -7.25 13.64
C LYS A 28 -0.44 -8.06 12.46
N ALA A 29 -1.33 -8.53 11.58
CA ALA A 29 -0.96 -9.22 10.35
C ALA A 29 -0.12 -8.32 9.43
N ALA A 30 -0.56 -7.08 9.20
CA ALA A 30 0.17 -6.10 8.38
C ALA A 30 1.56 -5.79 8.97
N SER A 31 1.68 -5.66 10.28
CA SER A 31 2.97 -5.46 10.97
C SER A 31 3.89 -6.66 10.79
N ALA A 32 3.37 -7.89 10.89
CA ALA A 32 4.15 -9.10 10.63
C ALA A 32 4.64 -9.18 9.17
N VAL A 33 3.80 -8.80 8.21
CA VAL A 33 4.20 -8.70 6.80
C VAL A 33 5.27 -7.62 6.62
N LEU A 34 5.14 -6.47 7.28
CA LEU A 34 6.14 -5.41 7.20
C LEU A 34 7.52 -5.88 7.68
N VAL A 35 7.58 -6.59 8.81
CA VAL A 35 8.83 -7.21 9.30
C VAL A 35 9.41 -8.17 8.27
N LYS A 36 8.59 -9.03 7.65
CA LYS A 36 9.03 -9.95 6.59
C LYS A 36 9.57 -9.18 5.38
N THR A 37 8.91 -8.08 4.99
CA THR A 37 9.33 -7.22 3.88
C THR A 37 10.68 -6.57 4.16
N LEU A 38 10.87 -5.96 5.34
CA LEU A 38 12.16 -5.36 5.71
C LEU A 38 13.27 -6.41 5.78
N ARG A 39 12.98 -7.59 6.32
CA ARG A 39 13.92 -8.72 6.32
C ARG A 39 14.29 -9.17 4.92
N PHE A 40 13.33 -9.23 4.00
CA PHE A 40 13.59 -9.53 2.59
C PHE A 40 14.59 -8.51 2.02
N VAL A 41 14.29 -7.21 2.13
CA VAL A 41 15.15 -6.13 1.61
C VAL A 41 16.56 -6.20 2.20
N LYS A 42 16.68 -6.35 3.53
CA LYS A 42 17.97 -6.44 4.24
C LYS A 42 18.82 -7.65 3.80
N ASN A 43 18.18 -8.70 3.30
CA ASN A 43 18.84 -9.93 2.84
C ASN A 43 19.13 -9.96 1.33
N VAL A 44 18.76 -8.92 0.57
CA VAL A 44 19.13 -8.83 -0.86
C VAL A 44 20.59 -8.38 -0.99
N PRO A 45 21.51 -9.20 -1.53
CA PRO A 45 22.94 -8.86 -1.58
C PRO A 45 23.23 -7.57 -2.33
N CYS A 46 22.69 -7.41 -3.54
CA CYS A 46 22.89 -6.21 -4.37
C CYS A 46 22.29 -4.93 -3.76
N PHE A 47 21.29 -5.05 -2.88
CA PHE A 47 20.77 -3.90 -2.14
C PHE A 47 21.78 -3.41 -1.09
N ARG A 48 22.48 -4.34 -0.41
CA ARG A 48 23.47 -4.02 0.62
C ARG A 48 24.73 -3.34 0.08
N GLU A 49 24.98 -3.46 -1.22
CA GLU A 49 26.09 -2.79 -1.91
C GLU A 49 25.81 -1.32 -2.23
N LEU A 50 24.56 -0.88 -2.13
CA LEU A 50 24.18 0.51 -2.37
C LEU A 50 24.66 1.42 -1.24
N PRO A 51 24.97 2.70 -1.53
CA PRO A 51 25.17 3.71 -0.50
C PRO A 51 23.98 3.78 0.47
N GLU A 52 24.22 4.03 1.76
CA GLU A 52 23.15 4.09 2.77
C GLU A 52 22.07 5.13 2.41
N ASP A 53 22.45 6.27 1.84
CA ASP A 53 21.52 7.30 1.36
C ASP A 53 20.57 6.76 0.27
N ASP A 54 21.09 5.96 -0.67
CA ASP A 54 20.28 5.32 -1.71
C ASP A 54 19.38 4.22 -1.12
N GLN A 55 19.90 3.41 -0.19
CA GLN A 55 19.10 2.42 0.54
C GLN A 55 17.91 3.07 1.26
N LEU A 56 18.17 4.18 1.95
CA LEU A 56 17.15 4.95 2.67
C LEU A 56 16.07 5.48 1.72
N MET A 57 16.45 6.06 0.59
CA MET A 57 15.52 6.56 -0.44
C MET A 57 14.65 5.43 -1.01
N LEU A 58 15.23 4.26 -1.29
CA LEU A 58 14.50 3.11 -1.82
C LEU A 58 13.54 2.52 -0.78
N ILE A 59 13.92 2.45 0.50
CA ILE A 59 13.03 1.95 1.55
C ILE A 59 11.88 2.92 1.80
N ARG A 60 12.17 4.22 1.94
CA ARG A 60 11.13 5.25 2.17
C ARG A 60 10.10 5.32 1.04
N SER A 61 10.53 5.17 -0.22
CA SER A 61 9.61 5.16 -1.35
C SER A 61 8.92 3.80 -1.57
N GLY A 62 9.61 2.70 -1.25
CA GLY A 62 9.16 1.34 -1.59
C GLY A 62 8.36 0.62 -0.50
N TRP A 63 8.39 1.05 0.77
CA TRP A 63 7.82 0.26 1.87
C TRP A 63 6.32 -0.05 1.69
N ALA A 64 5.52 0.94 1.26
CA ALA A 64 4.08 0.79 1.11
C ALA A 64 3.70 -0.18 -0.02
N PRO A 65 4.17 -0.01 -1.28
CA PRO A 65 3.86 -0.97 -2.33
C PRO A 65 4.44 -2.37 -2.03
N LEU A 66 5.62 -2.48 -1.41
CA LEU A 66 6.18 -3.77 -0.98
C LEU A 66 5.34 -4.45 0.11
N LEU A 67 4.82 -3.66 1.07
CA LEU A 67 3.91 -4.16 2.09
C LEU A 67 2.62 -4.69 1.46
N VAL A 68 1.97 -3.92 0.59
CA VAL A 68 0.70 -4.32 -0.03
C VAL A 68 0.89 -5.57 -0.90
N LEU A 69 2.00 -5.66 -1.64
CA LEU A 69 2.39 -6.88 -2.35
C LEU A 69 2.63 -8.06 -1.40
N GLY A 70 3.21 -7.80 -0.21
CA GLY A 70 3.37 -8.79 0.86
C GLY A 70 2.04 -9.25 1.48
N LEU A 71 1.08 -8.34 1.67
CA LEU A 71 -0.26 -8.68 2.15
C LEU A 71 -0.95 -9.63 1.17
N ALA A 72 -0.79 -9.38 -0.14
CA ALA A 72 -1.30 -10.27 -1.18
C ALA A 72 -0.66 -11.66 -1.10
N GLN A 73 0.67 -11.72 -0.97
CA GLN A 73 1.43 -12.96 -0.87
C GLN A 73 1.02 -13.80 0.35
N ASP A 74 0.84 -13.17 1.50
CA ASP A 74 0.44 -13.82 2.75
C ASP A 74 -1.09 -14.06 2.84
N ARG A 75 -1.84 -13.77 1.76
CA ARG A 75 -3.30 -13.91 1.67
C ARG A 75 -4.04 -13.18 2.82
N VAL A 76 -3.55 -12.01 3.22
CA VAL A 76 -4.19 -11.19 4.25
C VAL A 76 -5.43 -10.52 3.65
N ASP A 77 -6.61 -10.95 4.11
CA ASP A 77 -7.88 -10.29 3.81
C ASP A 77 -8.35 -9.44 5.00
N PHE A 78 -9.17 -8.43 4.72
CA PHE A 78 -9.69 -7.53 5.74
C PHE A 78 -11.05 -6.93 5.39
N ASP A 79 -11.86 -6.72 6.42
CA ASP A 79 -13.13 -6.05 6.32
C ASP A 79 -13.08 -4.63 6.88
N THR A 80 -13.95 -3.79 6.33
CA THR A 80 -14.10 -2.40 6.74
C THR A 80 -15.56 -2.10 7.07
N THR A 81 -15.77 -1.20 8.00
CA THR A 81 -17.07 -0.58 8.26
C THR A 81 -17.06 0.83 7.68
N GLU A 82 -18.06 1.16 6.88
CA GLU A 82 -18.20 2.47 6.28
C GLU A 82 -18.92 3.42 7.24
N THR A 83 -18.42 4.64 7.34
CA THR A 83 -19.09 5.77 7.96
C THR A 83 -19.28 6.86 6.91
N VAL A 84 -20.47 7.44 6.90
CA VAL A 84 -20.78 8.60 6.06
C VAL A 84 -20.61 9.83 6.94
N GLU A 85 -19.58 10.64 6.69
CA GLU A 85 -19.47 11.91 7.38
C GLU A 85 -20.61 12.85 6.91
N PRO A 86 -21.39 13.44 7.83
CA PRO A 86 -22.47 14.34 7.46
C PRO A 86 -21.91 15.55 6.72
N SER A 87 -22.60 15.99 5.67
CA SER A 87 -22.17 17.14 4.87
C SER A 87 -22.07 18.41 5.73
N MET A 88 -21.24 19.39 5.35
CA MET A 88 -21.19 20.68 6.07
C MET A 88 -22.59 21.32 6.18
N LEU A 89 -23.39 21.27 5.11
CA LEU A 89 -24.77 21.74 5.13
C LEU A 89 -25.64 20.92 6.09
N GLN A 90 -25.50 19.60 6.10
CA GLN A 90 -26.23 18.74 7.04
C GLN A 90 -25.82 19.00 8.48
N ARG A 91 -24.54 19.27 8.76
CA ARG A 91 -24.07 19.70 10.08
C ARG A 91 -24.69 21.02 10.50
N ILE A 92 -24.75 22.01 9.60
CA ILE A 92 -25.39 23.31 9.84
C ILE A 92 -26.90 23.14 10.08
N LEU A 93 -27.57 22.34 9.25
CA LEU A 93 -29.03 22.15 9.28
C LEU A 93 -29.52 21.27 10.45
N THR A 94 -28.72 20.30 10.88
CA THR A 94 -29.08 19.39 11.99
C THR A 94 -28.67 19.92 13.36
N GLY A 95 -27.96 21.05 13.42
CA GLY A 95 -27.59 21.69 14.68
C GLY A 95 -26.74 20.81 15.60
N VAL A 96 -26.08 19.76 15.07
CA VAL A 96 -25.23 18.87 15.86
C VAL A 96 -24.13 19.72 16.50
N PRO A 97 -24.14 19.92 17.82
CA PRO A 97 -23.14 20.75 18.47
C PRO A 97 -21.79 20.10 18.23
N GLU A 98 -20.77 20.93 17.94
CA GLU A 98 -19.40 20.49 18.13
C GLU A 98 -19.29 20.01 19.58
N ARG A 99 -19.18 18.69 19.80
CA ARG A 99 -18.75 18.18 21.09
C ARG A 99 -17.39 18.83 21.35
N GLN A 100 -17.40 19.84 22.22
CA GLN A 100 -16.24 20.48 22.78
C GLN A 100 -15.48 19.42 23.57
N SER A 101 -14.66 18.65 22.88
CA SER A 101 -13.48 18.05 23.49
C SER A 101 -12.35 19.04 23.26
N GLU A 102 -11.79 19.47 24.38
CA GLU A 102 -10.89 20.59 24.59
C GLU A 102 -9.84 20.79 23.50
N ALA A 103 -9.65 22.06 23.16
CA ALA A 103 -8.62 22.52 22.26
C ALA A 103 -7.24 22.25 22.86
N VAL A 104 -6.46 21.38 22.20
CA VAL A 104 -5.00 21.42 22.26
C VAL A 104 -4.49 21.47 20.82
N THR A 105 -4.11 22.69 20.42
CA THR A 105 -3.16 23.04 19.35
C THR A 105 -3.37 22.46 17.95
N GLY A 106 -3.89 23.30 17.04
CA GLY A 106 -3.33 23.52 15.68
C GLY A 106 -3.26 22.38 14.66
N GLN A 107 -3.58 21.14 15.00
CA GLN A 107 -3.57 20.03 14.06
C GLN A 107 -4.96 19.85 13.48
N SER A 108 -5.07 20.10 12.18
CA SER A 108 -6.22 19.73 11.35
C SER A 108 -6.79 18.39 11.83
N ARG A 109 -8.03 18.38 12.32
CA ARG A 109 -8.74 17.16 12.77
C ARG A 109 -8.75 16.19 11.60
N ALA A 110 -7.76 15.31 11.53
CA ALA A 110 -7.66 14.32 10.48
C ALA A 110 -8.93 13.48 10.53
N ALA A 111 -9.72 13.52 9.45
CA ALA A 111 -10.97 12.81 9.37
C ALA A 111 -10.76 11.33 9.74
N VAL A 112 -11.68 10.77 10.53
CA VAL A 112 -11.55 9.41 11.05
C VAL A 112 -11.79 8.44 9.89
N GLY A 113 -10.77 7.62 9.59
CA GLY A 113 -10.82 6.61 8.53
C GLY A 113 -10.29 7.07 7.16
N VAL A 114 -10.24 6.11 6.25
CA VAL A 114 -9.65 6.23 4.91
C VAL A 114 -10.76 6.27 3.86
N SER A 115 -10.57 6.96 2.73
CA SER A 115 -11.56 6.98 1.64
C SER A 115 -11.94 5.57 1.21
N VAL A 116 -13.23 5.31 0.98
CA VAL A 116 -13.69 4.00 0.49
C VAL A 116 -13.05 3.67 -0.86
N VAL A 117 -12.83 4.65 -1.73
CA VAL A 117 -12.16 4.46 -3.04
C VAL A 117 -10.74 3.93 -2.86
N ASP A 118 -10.00 4.44 -1.87
CA ASP A 118 -8.63 4.00 -1.59
C ASP A 118 -8.61 2.58 -1.00
N ILE A 119 -9.59 2.27 -0.13
CA ILE A 119 -9.78 0.92 0.42
C ILE A 119 -10.11 -0.07 -0.70
N GLU A 120 -11.00 0.31 -1.62
CA GLU A 120 -11.37 -0.49 -2.79
C GLU A 120 -10.17 -0.72 -3.72
N ALA A 121 -9.30 0.27 -3.92
CA ALA A 121 -8.07 0.11 -4.69
C ALA A 121 -7.14 -0.95 -4.10
N ILE A 122 -6.93 -0.92 -2.77
CA ILE A 122 -6.16 -1.96 -2.06
C ILE A 122 -6.82 -3.33 -2.24
N LYS A 123 -8.13 -3.44 -1.95
CA LYS A 123 -8.87 -4.71 -2.08
C LYS A 123 -8.85 -5.25 -3.51
N ALA A 124 -8.97 -4.39 -4.52
CA ALA A 124 -8.91 -4.76 -5.93
C ALA A 124 -7.53 -5.32 -6.30
N PHE A 125 -6.45 -4.69 -5.83
CA PHE A 125 -5.09 -5.20 -6.02
C PHE A 125 -4.89 -6.59 -5.38
N LEU A 126 -5.33 -6.78 -4.13
CA LEU A 126 -5.22 -8.08 -3.43
C LEU A 126 -5.97 -9.18 -4.21
N LYS A 127 -7.23 -8.92 -4.57
CA LYS A 127 -8.05 -9.85 -5.38
C LYS A 127 -7.43 -10.13 -6.75
N LYS A 128 -6.81 -9.13 -7.39
CA LYS A 128 -6.12 -9.33 -8.66
C LYS A 128 -4.94 -10.27 -8.51
N CYS A 129 -4.10 -10.08 -7.49
CA CYS A 129 -2.97 -10.99 -7.23
C CYS A 129 -3.46 -12.41 -6.97
N TRP A 130 -4.54 -12.55 -6.20
CA TRP A 130 -5.11 -13.85 -5.85
C TRP A 130 -5.72 -14.59 -7.04
N SER A 131 -6.29 -13.88 -8.00
CA SER A 131 -6.86 -14.49 -9.22
C SER A 131 -5.81 -14.85 -10.27
N VAL A 132 -4.64 -14.19 -10.27
CA VAL A 132 -3.51 -14.53 -11.14
C VAL A 132 -2.72 -15.75 -10.62
N ASP A 133 -2.93 -16.10 -9.34
CA ASP A 133 -2.20 -17.16 -8.62
C ASP A 133 -0.69 -17.00 -8.75
N ILE A 134 -0.19 -15.89 -8.21
CA ILE A 134 1.23 -15.53 -8.26
C ILE A 134 2.02 -16.45 -7.32
N SER A 135 3.03 -17.13 -7.85
CA SER A 135 3.90 -18.02 -7.09
C SER A 135 4.89 -17.25 -6.20
N THR A 136 5.47 -17.92 -5.21
CA THR A 136 6.48 -17.34 -4.31
C THR A 136 7.68 -16.75 -5.07
N LYS A 137 8.11 -17.42 -6.14
CA LYS A 137 9.26 -16.98 -6.94
C LYS A 137 8.92 -15.75 -7.78
N GLU A 138 7.71 -15.68 -8.36
CA GLU A 138 7.23 -14.49 -9.05
C GLU A 138 7.07 -13.31 -8.10
N TYR A 139 6.55 -13.51 -6.88
CA TYR A 139 6.50 -12.47 -5.85
C TYR A 139 7.89 -11.92 -5.51
N ALA A 140 8.92 -12.77 -5.46
CA ALA A 140 10.29 -12.33 -5.20
C ALA A 140 10.79 -11.39 -6.31
N TYR A 141 10.54 -11.72 -7.58
CA TYR A 141 10.91 -10.85 -8.71
C TYR A 141 10.10 -9.55 -8.74
N LEU A 142 8.79 -9.62 -8.47
CA LEU A 142 7.94 -8.42 -8.39
C LEU A 142 8.39 -7.50 -7.25
N LYS A 143 8.78 -8.05 -6.09
CA LYS A 143 9.36 -7.28 -4.99
C LYS A 143 10.66 -6.62 -5.41
N GLY A 144 11.55 -7.31 -6.14
CA GLY A 144 12.75 -6.70 -6.72
C GLY A 144 12.43 -5.56 -7.68
N ALA A 145 11.46 -5.75 -8.57
CA ALA A 145 11.02 -4.74 -9.54
C ALA A 145 10.41 -3.48 -8.90
N VAL A 146 9.77 -3.62 -7.73
CA VAL A 146 9.25 -2.52 -6.92
C VAL A 146 10.34 -1.86 -6.09
N LEU A 147 11.22 -2.65 -5.45
CA LEU A 147 12.28 -2.17 -4.57
C LEU A 147 13.28 -1.28 -5.32
N PHE A 148 13.73 -1.72 -6.49
CA PHE A 148 14.73 -0.99 -7.29
C PHE A 148 14.03 0.05 -8.17
N ASN A 149 13.62 1.17 -7.55
CA ASN A 149 12.98 2.28 -8.25
C ASN A 149 14.02 3.33 -8.69
N PRO A 150 14.36 3.43 -10.00
CA PRO A 150 15.27 4.43 -10.52
C PRO A 150 14.63 5.80 -10.72
N ASP A 151 13.31 5.93 -10.54
CA ASP A 151 12.58 7.17 -10.81
C ASP A 151 12.66 8.16 -9.64
N LEU A 152 13.49 7.87 -8.63
CA LEU A 152 13.71 8.72 -7.46
C LEU A 152 14.77 9.79 -7.76
N GLU A 153 14.46 11.03 -7.42
CA GLU A 153 15.41 12.13 -7.51
C GLU A 153 16.50 12.01 -6.44
N GLY A 154 17.75 12.31 -6.79
CA GLY A 154 18.88 12.34 -5.86
C GLY A 154 19.65 11.02 -5.70
N LEU A 155 19.28 9.95 -6.41
CA LEU A 155 20.01 8.68 -6.39
C LEU A 155 21.45 8.83 -6.90
N ARG A 156 22.41 8.31 -6.13
CA ARG A 156 23.83 8.28 -6.52
C ARG A 156 24.14 7.15 -7.50
N CYS A 157 23.52 5.99 -7.30
CA CYS A 157 23.76 4.78 -8.07
C CYS A 157 22.65 4.49 -9.10
N LEU A 158 22.15 5.53 -9.78
CA LEU A 158 21.01 5.45 -10.72
C LEU A 158 21.16 4.30 -11.74
N HIS A 159 22.29 4.21 -12.45
CA HIS A 159 22.49 3.18 -13.48
C HIS A 159 22.53 1.76 -12.92
N TYR A 160 23.05 1.59 -11.70
CA TYR A 160 23.07 0.28 -11.04
C TYR A 160 21.65 -0.13 -10.67
N ILE A 161 20.89 0.76 -10.01
CA ILE A 161 19.48 0.53 -9.63
C ILE A 161 18.62 0.25 -10.87
N GLN A 162 18.81 0.98 -11.96
CA GLN A 162 18.15 0.70 -13.25
C GLN A 162 18.46 -0.71 -13.76
N SER A 163 19.71 -1.16 -13.62
CA SER A 163 20.13 -2.50 -14.06
C SER A 163 19.50 -3.59 -13.21
N LEU A 164 19.49 -3.42 -11.89
CA LEU A 164 18.81 -4.34 -10.96
C LEU A 164 17.30 -4.44 -11.24
N ARG A 165 16.63 -3.30 -11.55
CA ARG A 165 15.22 -3.30 -11.96
C ARG A 165 15.02 -4.10 -13.25
N ARG A 166 15.89 -3.94 -14.24
CA ARG A 166 15.81 -4.69 -15.51
C ARG A 166 16.01 -6.18 -15.28
N GLU A 167 17.01 -6.56 -14.49
CA GLU A 167 17.27 -7.95 -14.14
C GLU A 167 16.08 -8.61 -13.43
N ALA A 168 15.41 -7.91 -12.52
CA ALA A 168 14.21 -8.41 -11.86
C ALA A 168 13.08 -8.70 -12.88
N HIS A 169 12.85 -7.81 -13.85
CA HIS A 169 11.86 -8.04 -14.91
C HIS A 169 12.26 -9.15 -15.87
N GLN A 170 13.55 -9.23 -16.22
CA GLN A 170 14.07 -10.28 -17.09
C GLN A 170 13.93 -11.65 -16.43
N ALA A 171 14.36 -11.78 -15.18
CA ALA A 171 14.25 -13.03 -14.43
C ALA A 171 12.78 -13.46 -14.25
N LEU A 172 11.86 -12.51 -14.05
CA LEU A 172 10.43 -12.80 -14.04
C LEU A 172 9.95 -13.35 -15.39
N ASN A 173 10.30 -12.70 -16.50
CA ASN A 173 9.90 -13.12 -17.84
C ASN A 173 10.46 -14.50 -18.20
N GLU A 174 11.73 -14.75 -17.91
CA GLU A 174 12.38 -16.05 -18.11
C GLU A 174 11.70 -17.14 -17.28
N HIS A 175 11.42 -16.86 -16.00
CA HIS A 175 10.72 -17.80 -15.13
C HIS A 175 9.32 -18.14 -15.64
N VAL A 176 8.54 -17.13 -16.06
CA VAL A 176 7.21 -17.32 -16.67
C VAL A 176 7.30 -18.18 -17.92
N ARG A 177 8.23 -17.89 -18.84
CA ARG A 177 8.43 -18.67 -20.06
C ARG A 177 8.82 -20.12 -19.77
N LEU A 178 9.57 -20.36 -18.69
CA LEU A 178 10.00 -21.70 -18.32
C LEU A 178 8.87 -22.53 -17.71
N ILE A 179 8.11 -21.96 -16.77
CA ILE A 179 7.11 -22.66 -15.95
C ILE A 179 5.71 -22.62 -16.57
N HIS A 180 5.33 -21.51 -17.19
CA HIS A 180 3.98 -21.26 -17.71
C HIS A 180 4.01 -21.14 -19.24
N ARG A 181 4.58 -22.16 -19.90
CA ARG A 181 4.79 -22.20 -21.36
C ARG A 181 3.52 -21.96 -22.17
N ASP A 182 2.38 -22.45 -21.67
CA ASP A 182 1.09 -22.37 -22.36
C ASP A 182 0.33 -21.06 -22.07
N ASP A 183 0.72 -20.28 -21.06
CA ASP A 183 0.12 -18.96 -20.76
C ASP A 183 1.05 -17.83 -21.23
N THR A 184 1.02 -17.57 -22.53
CA THR A 184 1.79 -16.49 -23.19
C THR A 184 1.45 -15.10 -22.65
N THR A 185 0.31 -14.95 -21.96
CA THR A 185 -0.17 -13.68 -21.40
C THR A 185 0.20 -13.47 -19.94
N ARG A 186 0.78 -14.47 -19.26
CA ARG A 186 1.04 -14.42 -17.82
C ARG A 186 1.95 -13.26 -17.41
N PHE A 187 3.04 -13.03 -18.16
CA PHE A 187 3.94 -11.91 -17.87
C PHE A 187 3.20 -10.57 -17.90
N ALA A 188 2.36 -10.35 -18.92
CA ALA A 188 1.54 -9.15 -19.02
C ALA A 188 0.52 -9.05 -17.85
N LYS A 189 -0.13 -10.16 -17.47
CA LYS A 189 -1.06 -10.19 -16.31
C LYS A 189 -0.36 -9.77 -15.02
N LEU A 190 0.89 -10.20 -14.81
CA LEU A 190 1.70 -9.84 -13.64
C LEU A 190 2.09 -8.36 -13.65
N LEU A 191 2.49 -7.81 -14.79
CA LEU A 191 2.78 -6.38 -14.92
C LEU A 191 1.53 -5.50 -14.73
N ILE A 192 0.37 -5.96 -15.19
CA ILE A 192 -0.92 -5.30 -14.94
C ILE A 192 -1.26 -5.32 -13.45
N ALA A 193 -1.05 -6.44 -12.75
CA ALA A 193 -1.24 -6.50 -11.31
C ALA A 193 -0.30 -5.52 -10.59
N LEU A 194 0.98 -5.48 -11.00
CA LEU A 194 1.98 -4.58 -10.42
C LEU A 194 1.63 -3.10 -10.64
N SER A 195 1.10 -2.72 -11.81
CA SER A 195 0.78 -1.34 -12.12
C SER A 195 -0.39 -0.77 -11.29
N MET A 196 -1.28 -1.63 -10.78
CA MET A 196 -2.35 -1.23 -9.87
C MET A 196 -1.83 -0.63 -8.56
N LEU A 197 -0.61 -0.98 -8.13
CA LEU A 197 0.02 -0.38 -6.94
C LEU A 197 0.16 1.14 -7.05
N ARG A 198 0.21 1.69 -8.27
CA ARG A 198 0.31 3.15 -8.51
C ARG A 198 -0.92 3.92 -8.01
N ALA A 199 -2.07 3.26 -7.85
CA ALA A 199 -3.28 3.85 -7.32
C ALA A 199 -3.34 3.85 -5.78
N ILE A 200 -2.38 3.20 -5.11
CA ILE A 200 -2.38 3.04 -3.65
C ILE A 200 -1.31 3.97 -3.06
N SER A 201 -1.74 4.98 -2.30
CA SER A 201 -0.80 5.93 -1.72
C SER A 201 -0.21 5.44 -0.38
N PRO A 202 1.08 5.71 -0.09
CA PRO A 202 1.68 5.37 1.20
C PRO A 202 0.95 5.94 2.43
N PRO A 203 0.46 7.20 2.41
CA PRO A 203 -0.30 7.75 3.54
C PRO A 203 -1.60 6.98 3.82
N VAL A 204 -2.30 6.51 2.78
CA VAL A 204 -3.49 5.65 2.91
C VAL A 204 -3.15 4.35 3.60
N VAL A 205 -2.06 3.69 3.19
CA VAL A 205 -1.58 2.44 3.79
C VAL A 205 -1.20 2.65 5.27
N ALA A 206 -0.48 3.74 5.57
CA ALA A 206 -0.13 4.13 6.93
C ALA A 206 -1.37 4.35 7.81
N GLN A 207 -2.33 5.12 7.29
CA GLN A 207 -3.56 5.46 8.00
C GLN A 207 -4.45 4.23 8.25
N LEU A 208 -4.54 3.31 7.28
CA LEU A 208 -5.39 2.13 7.39
C LEU A 208 -4.78 1.07 8.32
N PHE A 209 -3.50 0.73 8.13
CA PHE A 209 -2.91 -0.46 8.75
C PHE A 209 -2.03 -0.17 9.97
N PHE A 210 -1.51 1.05 10.14
CA PHE A 210 -0.56 1.34 11.22
C PHE A 210 -1.06 2.38 12.21
N ARG A 211 -1.80 3.41 11.78
CA ARG A 211 -2.37 4.42 12.68
C ARG A 211 -3.18 3.84 13.86
N PRO A 212 -3.94 2.73 13.73
CA PRO A 212 -4.61 2.10 14.87
C PRO A 212 -3.66 1.53 15.95
N VAL A 213 -2.39 1.29 15.60
CA VAL A 213 -1.37 0.70 16.49
C VAL A 213 -0.37 1.74 16.98
N ILE A 214 0.19 2.54 16.06
CA ILE A 214 1.27 3.50 16.37
C ILE A 214 0.75 4.93 16.59
N GLY A 215 -0.56 5.15 16.47
CA GLY A 215 -1.16 6.47 16.66
C GLY A 215 -0.66 7.50 15.64
N THR A 216 -0.16 8.63 16.12
CA THR A 216 0.35 9.74 15.30
C THR A 216 1.83 9.61 14.96
N VAL A 217 2.51 8.54 15.38
CA VAL A 217 3.93 8.32 15.09
C VAL A 217 4.12 8.15 13.58
N ASN A 218 5.17 8.77 13.04
CA ASN A 218 5.52 8.62 11.63
C ASN A 218 6.01 7.20 11.36
N ILE A 219 5.31 6.48 10.49
CA ILE A 219 5.70 5.11 10.11
C ILE A 219 7.12 5.06 9.55
N GLU A 220 7.59 6.10 8.85
CA GLU A 220 8.95 6.12 8.31
C GLU A 220 10.02 6.11 9.41
N GLU A 221 9.77 6.74 10.55
CA GLU A 221 10.69 6.70 11.70
C GLU A 221 10.75 5.29 12.28
N VAL A 222 9.59 4.65 12.48
CA VAL A 222 9.49 3.26 12.94
C VAL A 222 10.17 2.31 11.95
N LEU A 223 10.00 2.52 10.63
CA LEU A 223 10.65 1.71 9.60
C LEU A 223 12.17 1.80 9.69
N MET A 224 12.71 3.00 9.89
CA MET A 224 14.16 3.19 10.02
C MET A 224 14.70 2.55 11.29
N GLU A 225 13.99 2.69 12.40
CA GLU A 225 14.33 2.00 13.64
C GLU A 225 14.31 0.48 13.46
N MET A 226 13.30 -0.08 12.79
CA MET A 226 13.24 -1.52 12.53
C MET A 226 14.31 -2.03 11.56
N PHE A 227 14.77 -1.20 10.62
CA PHE A 227 15.73 -1.60 9.59
C PHE A 227 17.17 -1.51 10.08
N TYR A 228 17.53 -0.38 10.72
CA TYR A 228 18.87 -0.06 11.21
C TYR A 228 19.05 -0.28 12.71
N GLY A 229 17.96 -0.39 13.47
CA GLY A 229 18.00 -0.77 14.89
C GLY A 229 18.63 -2.14 15.08
N LYS A 230 19.32 -2.27 16.21
CA LYS A 230 20.04 -3.48 16.61
C LYS A 230 19.08 -4.59 17.05
#